data_AF-B6HSJ4-F1
#
_entry.id   AF-B6HSJ4-F1
#
_cell.length_a   1.000
_cell.length_b   1.000
_cell.length_c   1.000
_cell.angle_alpha   90.00
_cell.angle_beta   90.00
_cell.angle_gamma   90.00
#
_symmetry.space_group_name_H-M   'P 1'
#
loop_
_entity.id
_entity.type
_entity.pdbx_description
1 polymer ?
#
loop_
_entity_poly.entity_id
_entity_poly.type
_entity_poly.pdbx_seq_one_letter_code
_entity_poly.pdbx_strand_id
1 'polypeptide(L)'
;MTKETTPPPQEKSLPAHNPPSLPASPLPKRSKPDTMTAAAVTSIQQPLPPLLVKKLVESAQAPTRGSAFAAGYDIYAAKETVIPAKGKGAVDTGIAIAVPEGTYGRIAPRSGLAAKHFIDTGAGVIDADYRGEVKVLLFNHSDVDFPVKAGDRVAQLVLERIYTPEVSVVEELEESVRGAGGFGSTGI
;
A
#
# COMPACT_ATOMS: atom_id res chain seq x y z
N MET A 1 11.78 -39.32 46.60
CA MET A 1 10.88 -40.01 45.64
C MET A 1 9.96 -38.93 45.07
N THR A 2 9.91 -38.55 43.81
CA THR A 2 10.65 -38.81 42.56
C THR A 2 10.28 -37.61 41.68
N LYS A 3 11.26 -36.89 41.11
CA LYS A 3 11.02 -35.84 40.11
C LYS A 3 10.60 -36.54 38.81
N GLU A 4 9.36 -36.37 38.36
CA GLU A 4 8.96 -36.77 37.01
C GLU A 4 9.41 -35.69 36.02
N THR A 5 10.44 -36.03 35.24
CA THR A 5 10.90 -35.26 34.09
C THR A 5 10.15 -35.73 32.85
N THR A 6 9.39 -34.84 32.23
CA THR A 6 8.77 -35.05 30.92
C THR A 6 9.84 -35.27 29.85
N PRO A 7 9.77 -36.33 29.02
CA PRO A 7 10.75 -36.55 27.95
C PRO A 7 10.55 -35.56 26.79
N PRO A 8 11.62 -35.20 26.05
CA PRO A 8 11.51 -34.34 24.88
C PRO A 8 10.78 -35.05 23.73
N PRO A 9 10.20 -34.29 22.77
CA PRO A 9 9.50 -34.87 21.64
C PRO A 9 10.48 -35.64 20.75
N GLN A 10 10.07 -36.82 20.27
CA GLN A 10 10.83 -37.59 19.29
C GLN A 10 10.76 -36.91 17.91
N GLU A 11 11.92 -36.60 17.33
CA GLU A 11 12.06 -36.22 15.93
C GLU A 11 11.57 -37.37 15.03
N LYS A 12 10.42 -37.19 14.38
CA LYS A 12 10.04 -38.01 13.23
C LYS A 12 10.77 -37.46 12.00
N SER A 13 11.70 -38.24 11.47
CA SER A 13 12.32 -37.97 10.18
C SER A 13 11.24 -37.97 9.08
N LEU A 14 11.14 -36.86 8.37
CA LEU A 14 10.32 -36.77 7.16
C LEU A 14 11.01 -37.58 6.04
N PRO A 15 10.28 -38.41 5.28
CA PRO A 15 10.87 -39.08 4.13
C PRO A 15 11.29 -38.05 3.07
N ALA A 16 12.47 -38.24 2.49
CA ALA A 16 12.99 -37.41 1.41
C ALA A 16 12.03 -37.43 0.22
N HIS A 17 11.49 -36.26 -0.14
CA HIS A 17 10.65 -36.09 -1.31
C HIS A 17 11.55 -36.09 -2.56
N ASN A 18 11.65 -37.21 -3.26
CA ASN A 18 12.22 -37.21 -4.61
C ASN A 18 11.18 -36.63 -5.58
N PRO A 19 11.55 -35.71 -6.48
CA PRO A 19 10.65 -35.23 -7.52
C PRO A 19 10.29 -36.37 -8.47
N PRO A 20 9.04 -36.46 -8.97
CA PRO A 20 8.65 -37.48 -9.91
C PRO A 20 9.43 -37.33 -11.22
N SER A 21 9.91 -38.46 -11.76
CA SER A 21 10.54 -38.55 -13.07
C SER A 21 9.56 -38.16 -14.17
N LEU A 22 10.06 -37.39 -15.15
CA LEU A 22 9.28 -36.97 -16.32
C LEU A 22 8.80 -38.21 -17.11
N PRO A 23 7.54 -38.22 -17.61
CA PRO A 23 7.06 -39.31 -18.43
C PRO A 23 7.85 -39.41 -19.74
N ALA A 24 8.41 -40.58 -20.01
CA ALA A 24 9.02 -40.92 -21.28
C ALA A 24 7.92 -41.15 -22.32
N SER A 25 7.66 -40.16 -23.16
CA SER A 25 6.87 -40.33 -24.38
C SER A 25 7.46 -39.48 -25.51
N PRO A 26 7.61 -40.02 -26.73
CA PRO A 26 8.29 -39.35 -27.81
C PRO A 26 7.48 -38.14 -28.30
N LEU A 27 8.15 -36.99 -28.41
CA LEU A 27 7.58 -35.76 -28.95
C LEU A 27 7.07 -35.99 -30.39
N PRO A 28 5.83 -35.59 -30.73
CA PRO A 28 5.36 -35.63 -32.10
C PRO A 28 6.16 -34.63 -32.96
N LYS A 29 6.63 -35.08 -34.13
CA LYS A 29 7.32 -34.23 -35.11
C LYS A 29 6.40 -33.09 -35.56
N ARG A 30 6.78 -31.86 -35.24
CA ARG A 30 6.08 -30.63 -35.63
C ARG A 30 6.23 -30.44 -37.14
N SER A 31 5.13 -30.53 -37.89
CA SER A 31 5.05 -30.01 -39.26
C SER A 31 5.08 -28.48 -39.21
N LYS A 32 5.81 -27.86 -40.15
CA LYS A 32 5.87 -26.39 -40.29
C LYS A 32 4.50 -25.88 -40.78
N PRO A 33 3.85 -24.94 -40.09
CA PRO A 33 2.78 -24.16 -40.69
C PRO A 33 3.36 -23.03 -41.54
N ASP A 34 2.67 -22.73 -42.62
CA ASP A 34 2.98 -21.70 -43.60
C ASP A 34 3.17 -20.32 -42.99
N THR A 35 4.04 -19.55 -43.65
CA THR A 35 4.40 -18.17 -43.36
C THR A 35 3.18 -17.24 -43.43
N MET A 36 2.44 -17.14 -42.33
CA MET A 36 1.54 -16.02 -42.07
C MET A 36 2.37 -14.93 -41.39
N THR A 37 2.48 -13.79 -42.06
CA THR A 37 3.09 -12.56 -41.56
C THR A 37 2.58 -12.25 -40.15
N ALA A 38 3.48 -12.33 -39.17
CA ALA A 38 3.21 -11.85 -37.82
C ALA A 38 2.98 -10.33 -37.90
N ALA A 39 1.71 -9.92 -37.87
CA ALA A 39 1.38 -8.54 -37.55
C ALA A 39 1.99 -8.25 -36.19
N ALA A 40 2.98 -7.36 -36.17
CA ALA A 40 3.58 -6.88 -34.95
C ALA A 40 2.47 -6.34 -34.05
N VAL A 41 2.18 -7.05 -32.96
CA VAL A 41 1.40 -6.53 -31.86
C VAL A 41 2.31 -5.52 -31.18
N THR A 42 2.43 -4.34 -31.77
CA THR A 42 3.12 -3.22 -31.16
C THR A 42 2.24 -2.82 -29.98
N SER A 43 2.55 -3.35 -28.80
CA SER A 43 2.04 -2.80 -27.54
C SER A 43 2.43 -1.34 -27.52
N ILE A 44 1.50 -0.46 -27.90
CA ILE A 44 1.66 0.97 -27.64
C ILE A 44 1.49 1.08 -26.14
N GLN A 45 2.59 0.92 -25.40
CA GLN A 45 2.63 1.14 -23.97
C GLN A 45 2.34 2.62 -23.76
N GLN A 46 1.06 2.97 -23.57
CA GLN A 46 0.72 4.34 -23.23
C GLN A 46 1.45 4.67 -21.92
N PRO A 47 2.17 5.80 -21.86
CA PRO A 47 2.83 6.21 -20.63
C PRO A 47 1.80 6.36 -19.54
N LEU A 48 2.14 5.93 -18.33
CA LEU A 48 1.26 6.10 -17.18
C LEU A 48 0.98 7.60 -16.98
N PRO A 49 -0.28 7.99 -16.72
CA PRO A 49 -0.62 9.39 -16.46
C PRO A 49 0.18 9.93 -15.27
N PRO A 50 0.63 11.20 -15.33
CA PRO A 50 1.44 11.79 -14.27
C PRO A 50 0.59 12.15 -13.04
N LEU A 51 1.23 12.16 -11.86
CA LEU A 51 0.71 12.88 -10.69
C LEU A 51 0.98 14.38 -10.88
N LEU A 52 -0.07 15.19 -10.97
CA LEU A 52 0.08 16.64 -11.09
C LEU A 52 0.12 17.28 -9.70
N VAL A 53 1.05 18.22 -9.51
CA VAL A 53 1.26 18.90 -8.23
C VAL A 53 1.38 20.40 -8.46
N LYS A 54 0.61 21.19 -7.72
CA LYS A 54 0.69 22.65 -7.68
C LYS A 54 1.17 23.07 -6.30
N LYS A 55 2.29 23.80 -6.22
CA LYS A 55 2.70 24.50 -5.01
C LYS A 55 1.80 25.71 -4.78
N LEU A 56 1.21 25.82 -3.60
CA LEU A 56 0.33 26.91 -3.17
C LEU A 56 1.11 28.00 -2.40
N VAL A 57 2.24 27.62 -1.81
CA VAL A 57 3.15 28.52 -1.09
C VAL A 57 4.60 28.23 -1.50
N GLU A 58 5.49 29.19 -1.26
CA GLU A 58 6.91 29.09 -1.63
C GLU A 58 7.64 27.97 -0.86
N SER A 59 7.29 27.77 0.42
CA SER A 59 7.90 26.74 1.27
C SER A 59 7.48 25.31 0.91
N ALA A 60 6.50 25.12 0.02
CA ALA A 60 6.02 23.82 -0.36
C ALA A 60 7.07 23.04 -1.17
N GLN A 61 7.18 21.74 -0.90
CA GLN A 61 8.07 20.83 -1.62
C GLN A 61 7.26 19.86 -2.48
N ALA A 62 7.78 19.56 -3.67
CA ALA A 62 7.17 18.52 -4.51
C ALA A 62 7.38 17.16 -3.84
N PRO A 63 6.35 16.28 -3.81
CA PRO A 63 6.50 14.93 -3.27
C PRO A 63 7.61 14.15 -3.99
N THR A 64 8.38 13.35 -3.25
CA THR A 64 9.49 12.57 -3.82
C THR A 64 9.39 11.10 -3.46
N ARG A 65 9.94 10.21 -4.29
CA ARG A 65 10.04 8.78 -3.96
C ARG A 65 11.40 8.50 -3.31
N GLY A 66 11.38 7.82 -2.17
CA GLY A 66 12.60 7.46 -1.45
C GLY A 66 13.45 6.38 -2.15
N SER A 67 12.88 5.64 -3.09
CA SER A 67 13.59 4.64 -3.91
C SER A 67 12.84 4.35 -5.21
N ALA A 68 13.48 3.63 -6.14
CA ALA A 68 12.90 3.27 -7.43
C ALA A 68 11.60 2.45 -7.34
N PHE A 69 11.41 1.71 -6.23
CA PHE A 69 10.26 0.85 -5.96
C PHE A 69 9.43 1.29 -4.75
N ALA A 70 9.70 2.48 -4.17
CA ALA A 70 8.88 3.03 -3.08
C ALA A 70 7.41 3.15 -3.51
N ALA A 71 6.49 2.60 -2.72
CA ALA A 71 5.07 2.63 -3.04
C ALA A 71 4.49 4.04 -2.98
N GLY A 72 4.94 4.86 -2.02
CA GLY A 72 4.46 6.21 -1.81
C GLY A 72 5.47 7.31 -2.16
N TYR A 73 4.95 8.51 -2.31
CA TYR A 73 5.71 9.76 -2.40
C TYR A 73 5.76 10.40 -1.02
N ASP A 74 6.95 10.64 -0.47
CA ASP A 74 7.13 11.39 0.78
C ASP A 74 6.46 12.77 0.65
N ILE A 75 5.64 13.12 1.64
CA ILE A 75 4.94 14.41 1.78
C ILE A 75 5.62 15.25 2.85
N TYR A 76 5.81 16.53 2.54
CA TYR A 76 6.60 17.45 3.33
C TYR A 76 5.72 18.47 4.04
N ALA A 77 6.09 18.84 5.27
CA ALA A 77 5.50 19.97 5.97
C ALA A 77 5.95 21.30 5.33
N ALA A 78 5.02 22.20 5.05
CA ALA A 78 5.31 23.55 4.56
C ALA A 78 5.53 24.58 5.69
N LYS A 79 5.08 24.26 6.91
CA LYS A 79 5.17 25.11 8.09
C LYS A 79 5.48 24.27 9.34
N GLU A 80 6.14 24.88 10.31
CA GLU A 80 6.31 24.27 11.64
C GLU A 80 4.98 24.12 12.39
N THR A 81 4.87 23.04 13.17
CA THR A 81 3.75 22.79 14.07
C THR A 81 4.15 21.79 15.15
N VAL A 82 3.29 21.56 16.12
CA VAL A 82 3.48 20.54 17.17
C VAL A 82 2.25 19.65 17.18
N ILE A 83 2.47 18.33 17.19
CA ILE A 83 1.41 17.34 17.42
C ILE A 83 1.43 16.98 18.91
N PRO A 84 0.44 17.43 19.70
CA PRO A 84 0.46 17.25 21.15
C PRO A 84 0.51 15.77 21.55
N ALA A 85 1.15 15.45 22.66
CA ALA A 85 1.11 14.14 23.30
C ALA A 85 -0.35 13.66 23.46
N LYS A 86 -0.62 12.39 23.14
CA LYS A 86 -1.96 11.80 23.09
C LYS A 86 -2.99 12.60 22.26
N GLY A 87 -2.50 13.42 21.34
CA GLY A 87 -3.30 14.39 20.60
C GLY A 87 -3.29 14.14 19.10
N LYS A 88 -3.78 15.16 18.38
CA LYS A 88 -3.82 15.19 16.92
C LYS A 88 -3.57 16.58 16.39
N GLY A 89 -3.02 16.68 15.19
CA GLY A 89 -2.79 17.96 14.52
C GLY A 89 -2.77 17.80 13.01
N ALA A 90 -3.25 18.82 12.30
CA ALA A 90 -3.12 18.88 10.85
C ALA A 90 -1.81 19.59 10.48
N VAL A 91 -1.03 18.97 9.61
CA VAL A 91 0.20 19.53 9.05
C VAL A 91 -0.12 20.09 7.67
N ASP A 92 0.18 21.38 7.49
CA ASP A 92 0.08 22.06 6.20
C ASP A 92 1.19 21.60 5.27
N THR A 93 0.85 21.21 4.05
CA THR A 93 1.82 20.75 3.04
C THR A 93 2.09 21.79 1.96
N GLY A 94 1.19 22.77 1.85
CA GLY A 94 1.29 23.81 0.84
C GLY A 94 1.17 23.33 -0.60
N ILE A 95 0.66 22.11 -0.84
CA ILE A 95 0.44 21.59 -2.20
C ILE A 95 -1.02 21.26 -2.45
N ALA A 96 -1.47 21.46 -3.69
CA ALA A 96 -2.65 20.83 -4.26
C ALA A 96 -2.21 19.77 -5.26
N ILE A 97 -3.00 18.71 -5.43
CA ILE A 97 -2.67 17.61 -6.34
C ILE A 97 -3.84 17.29 -7.29
N ALA A 98 -3.54 16.65 -8.40
CA ALA A 98 -4.51 15.89 -9.18
C ALA A 98 -3.91 14.51 -9.44
N VAL A 99 -4.53 13.47 -8.86
CA VAL A 99 -4.12 12.08 -9.05
C VAL A 99 -4.67 11.55 -10.38
N PRO A 100 -4.08 10.49 -10.95
CA PRO A 100 -4.65 9.81 -12.11
C PRO A 100 -6.08 9.31 -11.89
N GLU A 101 -6.90 9.35 -12.93
CA GLU A 101 -8.23 8.74 -12.94
C GLU A 101 -8.16 7.23 -12.61
N GLY A 102 -9.18 6.73 -11.92
CA GLY A 102 -9.21 5.35 -11.40
C GLY A 102 -8.30 5.14 -10.18
N THR A 103 -7.78 6.23 -9.59
CA THR A 103 -7.03 6.19 -8.34
C THR A 103 -7.54 7.22 -7.35
N TYR A 104 -7.26 7.00 -6.07
CA TYR A 104 -7.27 8.05 -5.05
C TYR A 104 -5.89 8.18 -4.42
N GLY A 105 -5.64 9.31 -3.77
CA GLY A 105 -4.44 9.51 -2.98
C GLY A 105 -4.63 9.06 -1.55
N ARG A 106 -3.94 8.01 -1.10
CA ARG A 106 -3.90 7.63 0.31
C ARG A 106 -2.72 8.27 1.03
N ILE A 107 -3.00 9.09 2.05
CA ILE A 107 -1.99 9.50 3.03
C ILE A 107 -1.74 8.33 3.98
N ALA A 108 -0.53 7.82 3.97
CA ALA A 108 -0.08 6.66 4.73
C ALA A 108 1.03 7.04 5.73
N PRO A 109 1.14 6.34 6.87
CA PRO A 109 2.16 6.64 7.85
C PRO A 109 3.54 6.24 7.34
N ARG A 110 4.57 6.96 7.79
CA ARG A 110 5.98 6.58 7.57
C ARG A 110 6.43 5.70 8.71
N SER A 111 6.94 4.51 8.41
CA SER A 111 7.33 3.51 9.43
C SER A 111 8.32 4.05 10.45
N GLY A 112 9.26 4.91 10.04
CA GLY A 112 10.21 5.55 10.95
C GLY A 112 9.56 6.47 11.98
N LEU A 113 8.49 7.19 11.62
CA LEU A 113 7.75 8.04 12.55
C LEU A 113 6.87 7.19 13.48
N ALA A 114 6.21 6.17 12.95
CA ALA A 114 5.41 5.24 13.74
C ALA A 114 6.26 4.51 14.79
N ALA A 115 7.39 3.92 14.39
CA ALA A 115 8.21 3.10 15.29
C ALA A 115 8.99 3.93 16.34
N LYS A 116 9.42 5.15 16.01
CA LYS A 116 10.30 5.96 16.88
C LYS A 116 9.56 7.00 17.70
N HIS A 117 8.43 7.49 17.21
CA HIS A 117 7.70 8.61 17.81
C HIS A 117 6.23 8.29 18.08
N PHE A 118 5.78 7.07 17.77
CA PHE A 118 4.38 6.63 17.93
C PHE A 118 3.38 7.53 17.17
N ILE A 119 3.80 7.98 15.98
CA ILE A 119 2.99 8.81 15.08
C ILE A 119 2.26 7.96 14.06
N ASP A 120 0.96 8.20 13.91
CA ASP A 120 0.12 7.62 12.86
C ASP A 120 -0.54 8.72 12.01
N THR A 121 -1.11 8.34 10.87
CA THR A 121 -1.87 9.23 9.98
C THR A 121 -3.36 8.92 10.05
N GLY A 122 -4.19 9.95 10.22
CA GLY A 122 -5.65 9.84 10.20
C GLY A 122 -6.28 10.26 8.88
N ALA A 123 -7.57 9.94 8.72
CA ALA A 123 -8.38 10.21 7.53
C ALA A 123 -7.72 9.67 6.24
N GLY A 124 -6.95 10.52 5.56
CA GLY A 124 -5.99 10.09 4.55
C GLY A 124 -6.56 9.68 3.19
N VAL A 125 -7.85 9.89 2.92
CA VAL A 125 -8.44 9.73 1.58
C VAL A 125 -8.43 11.09 0.87
N ILE A 126 -7.65 11.21 -0.21
CA ILE A 126 -7.63 12.38 -1.09
C ILE A 126 -8.30 11.99 -2.40
N ASP A 127 -9.50 12.51 -2.64
CA ASP A 127 -10.30 12.22 -3.82
C ASP A 127 -9.67 12.77 -5.11
N ALA A 128 -9.96 12.11 -6.24
CA ALA A 128 -9.36 12.46 -7.53
C ALA A 128 -9.76 13.84 -8.06
N ASP A 129 -10.90 14.37 -7.61
CA ASP A 129 -11.44 15.68 -7.94
C ASP A 129 -11.09 16.76 -6.90
N TYR A 130 -10.41 16.41 -5.81
CA TYR A 130 -9.95 17.39 -4.82
C TYR A 130 -8.85 18.30 -5.39
N ARG A 131 -9.03 19.62 -5.27
CA ARG A 131 -8.05 20.63 -5.73
C ARG A 131 -7.63 21.62 -4.65
N GLY A 132 -8.08 21.40 -3.42
CA GLY A 132 -7.63 22.17 -2.26
C GLY A 132 -6.23 21.78 -1.80
N GLU A 133 -5.79 22.38 -0.70
CA GLU A 133 -4.52 22.01 -0.08
C GLU A 133 -4.61 20.61 0.54
N VAL A 134 -3.68 19.73 0.18
CA VAL A 134 -3.49 18.46 0.88
C VAL A 134 -3.00 18.77 2.30
N LYS A 135 -3.75 18.36 3.32
CA LYS A 135 -3.30 18.40 4.71
C LYS A 135 -3.04 16.99 5.22
N VAL A 136 -2.05 16.84 6.09
CA VAL A 136 -1.72 15.56 6.73
C VAL A 136 -2.21 15.59 8.16
N LEU A 137 -3.25 14.83 8.49
CA LEU A 137 -3.70 14.66 9.87
C LEU A 137 -2.80 13.63 10.56
N LEU A 138 -2.07 14.05 11.59
CA LEU A 138 -1.25 13.17 12.42
C LEU A 138 -1.92 12.90 13.76
N PHE A 139 -1.84 11.65 14.20
CA PHE A 139 -2.12 11.23 15.58
C PHE A 139 -0.80 10.98 16.28
N ASN A 140 -0.67 11.49 17.51
CA ASN A 140 0.46 11.19 18.37
C ASN A 140 -0.02 10.33 19.54
N HIS A 141 0.34 9.05 19.51
CA HIS A 141 -0.03 8.11 20.56
C HIS A 141 0.98 8.05 21.71
N SER A 142 2.08 8.81 21.63
CA SER A 142 3.07 8.90 22.70
C SER A 142 2.67 9.89 23.80
N ASP A 143 3.44 9.89 24.88
CA ASP A 143 3.32 10.82 26.01
C ASP A 143 4.22 12.06 25.86
N VAL A 144 4.79 12.28 24.65
CA VAL A 144 5.70 13.39 24.36
C VAL A 144 5.22 14.14 23.13
N ASP A 145 5.22 15.47 23.19
CA ASP A 145 4.89 16.32 22.05
C ASP A 145 5.84 16.05 20.88
N PHE A 146 5.29 15.98 19.66
CA PHE A 146 6.07 15.74 18.45
C PHE A 146 6.22 17.04 17.66
N PRO A 147 7.41 17.68 17.66
CA PRO A 147 7.66 18.86 16.85
C PRO A 147 7.84 18.47 15.38
N VAL A 148 7.12 19.17 14.51
CA VAL A 148 7.25 19.09 13.05
C VAL A 148 7.88 20.38 12.57
N LYS A 149 9.00 20.29 11.85
CA LYS A 149 9.66 21.44 11.24
C LYS A 149 9.25 21.56 9.77
N ALA A 150 9.31 22.78 9.23
CA ALA A 150 9.16 22.98 7.80
C ALA A 150 10.21 22.15 7.03
N GLY A 151 9.79 21.43 5.99
CA GLY A 151 10.62 20.50 5.22
C GLY A 151 10.72 19.08 5.79
N ASP A 152 10.16 18.80 6.97
CA ASP A 152 10.12 17.42 7.47
C ASP A 152 9.17 16.56 6.61
N ARG A 153 9.58 15.31 6.38
CA ARG A 153 8.75 14.30 5.70
C ARG A 153 7.80 13.66 6.72
N VAL A 154 6.52 14.02 6.66
CA VAL A 154 5.54 13.71 7.71
C VAL A 154 4.63 12.52 7.39
N ALA A 155 4.41 12.24 6.11
CA ALA A 155 3.62 11.11 5.64
C ALA A 155 4.11 10.68 4.24
N GLN A 156 3.46 9.70 3.65
CA GLN A 156 3.65 9.36 2.24
C GLN A 156 2.30 9.24 1.53
N LEU A 157 2.22 9.72 0.30
CA LEU A 157 1.07 9.60 -0.59
C LEU A 157 1.21 8.34 -1.44
N VAL A 158 0.30 7.39 -1.30
CA VAL A 158 0.20 6.20 -2.15
C VAL A 158 -0.94 6.40 -3.14
N LEU A 159 -0.69 6.18 -4.43
CA LEU A 159 -1.75 6.21 -5.45
C LEU A 159 -2.40 4.84 -5.54
N GLU A 160 -3.57 4.70 -4.92
CA GLU A 160 -4.27 3.43 -4.85
C GLU A 160 -5.34 3.33 -5.92
N ARG A 161 -5.26 2.25 -6.70
CA ARG A 161 -6.25 1.95 -7.74
C ARG A 161 -7.56 1.51 -7.10
N ILE A 162 -8.66 2.04 -7.61
CA ILE A 162 -10.01 1.77 -7.13
C ILE A 162 -10.97 1.55 -8.28
N TYR A 163 -12.11 0.96 -7.96
CA TYR A 163 -13.30 0.97 -8.81
C TYR A 163 -14.37 1.83 -8.11
N THR A 164 -15.12 2.59 -8.90
CA THR A 164 -16.26 3.40 -8.44
C THR A 164 -17.52 2.97 -9.22
N PRO A 165 -18.03 1.73 -9.02
CA PRO A 165 -19.21 1.24 -9.72
C PRO A 165 -20.49 1.89 -9.17
N GLU A 166 -21.56 1.85 -9.97
CA GLU A 166 -22.91 2.13 -9.47
C GLU A 166 -23.31 1.11 -8.38
N VAL A 167 -24.02 1.59 -7.36
CA VAL A 167 -24.51 0.73 -6.27
C VAL A 167 -25.80 0.03 -6.71
N SER A 168 -25.81 -1.30 -6.66
CA SER A 168 -27.00 -2.13 -6.93
C SER A 168 -27.48 -2.81 -5.65
N VAL A 169 -28.73 -2.55 -5.23
CA VAL A 169 -29.35 -3.14 -4.04
C VAL A 169 -30.11 -4.41 -4.44
N VAL A 170 -29.82 -5.54 -3.78
CA VAL A 170 -30.38 -6.87 -4.06
C VAL A 170 -31.01 -7.48 -2.81
N GLU A 171 -31.92 -8.45 -2.99
CA GLU A 171 -32.58 -9.14 -1.88
C GLU A 171 -31.63 -10.13 -1.16
N GLU A 172 -30.77 -10.81 -1.92
CA GLU A 172 -29.83 -11.82 -1.41
C GLU A 172 -28.46 -11.70 -2.10
N LEU A 173 -27.39 -12.10 -1.37
CA LEU A 173 -26.04 -12.22 -1.90
C LEU A 173 -25.68 -13.69 -2.10
N GLU A 174 -24.81 -13.98 -3.07
CA GLU A 174 -24.29 -15.34 -3.28
C GLU A 174 -23.52 -15.85 -2.05
N GLU A 175 -23.66 -17.14 -1.76
CA GLU A 175 -22.88 -17.79 -0.71
C GLU A 175 -21.38 -17.79 -1.04
N SER A 176 -20.54 -17.65 -0.01
CA SER A 176 -19.08 -17.73 -0.15
C SER A 176 -18.48 -18.65 0.91
N VAL A 177 -17.28 -19.17 0.64
CA VAL A 177 -16.52 -20.00 1.59
C VAL A 177 -16.35 -19.32 2.96
N ARG A 178 -16.24 -17.99 2.98
CA ARG A 178 -16.10 -17.21 4.22
C ARG A 178 -17.43 -16.97 4.93
N GLY A 179 -18.54 -16.87 4.19
CA GLY A 179 -19.86 -16.54 4.73
C GLY A 179 -19.83 -15.29 5.62
N ALA A 180 -20.48 -15.37 6.79
CA ALA A 180 -20.53 -14.30 7.79
C ALA A 180 -19.30 -14.21 8.72
N GLY A 181 -18.22 -14.98 8.47
CA GLY A 181 -17.04 -15.01 9.33
C GLY A 181 -16.18 -13.74 9.27
N GLY A 182 -16.00 -13.05 10.40
CA GLY A 182 -15.16 -11.85 10.55
C GLY A 182 -14.52 -11.75 11.94
N PHE A 183 -13.74 -10.69 12.19
CA PHE A 183 -13.21 -10.34 13.53
C PHE A 183 -12.46 -11.48 14.25
N GLY A 184 -11.46 -12.08 13.60
CA GLY A 184 -10.69 -13.18 14.19
C GLY A 184 -11.30 -14.57 13.97
N SER A 185 -12.23 -14.71 13.02
CA SER A 185 -12.87 -15.99 12.68
C SER A 185 -11.91 -17.10 12.20
N THR A 186 -10.67 -16.74 11.86
CA THR A 186 -9.62 -17.69 11.43
C THR A 186 -8.58 -17.98 12.52
N GLY A 187 -8.81 -17.52 13.76
CA GLY A 187 -7.90 -17.70 14.89
C GLY A 187 -7.11 -16.45 15.26
N ILE A 188 -6.18 -16.63 16.21
CA ILE A 188 -5.18 -15.67 16.67
C ILE A 188 -3.85 -15.95 15.97
#